data_AF-A0A947MPP8-F1
#
_entry.id   AF-A0A947MPP8-F1
#
_cell.length_a   1.000
_cell.length_b   1.000
_cell.length_c   1.000
_cell.angle_alpha   90.00
_cell.angle_beta   90.00
_cell.angle_gamma   90.00
#
_symmetry.space_group_name_H-M   'P 1'
#
loop_
_entity.id
_entity.type
_entity.pdbx_description
1 polymer ?
#
loop_
_entity_poly.entity_id
_entity_poly.type
_entity_poly.pdbx_seq_one_letter_code
_entity_poly.pdbx_strand_id
1 'polypeptide(L)'
;MGEHDQDSMAVATASTVAPTPDTAGAPLSAVLRFDEGTLVLEPASLPDEVVPPGFQRDRRAGGRFRALACAYRDAHLYLREHGVTVTDAAADYEKRPFVSQLERVPFEHQVDALRCWWAAGGRGLVVLPTGAGKSYLAILAIERAKRSALVVVPTINLLTQWVEVLRGAFGEPVGAIGGGQFEVLPLTVVTYDSASNHMARLGNRFGLIVFDECHHLPAPKYSLAAELSIAPFRLGLTATPERADGSHELLDRLLGHEVFRVQRDALVGDILAEYELVVFPVPLSEAERLSYDDHRAIFSRWLARQPPDVRKRGFGEIRKRMSSTAEGRQVSRSYEAYKAILQTAEAKYAAIADILADHDGEKAIVFTDDNRTILDISRRMLIPVITHHTPKAERVETLARLAAGTYRVVGTSHVLNEGVDMPDVSIGIIVSGSASTREFTQRVGRLLRRAENKRAVCYELVAMDTVEESTSERRRGEGQRPEGGR
;
A
#
# COMPACT_ATOMS: atom_id res chain seq x y z
N MET A 1 -40.66 34.51 67.90
CA MET A 1 -41.76 35.47 67.62
C MET A 1 -41.12 36.51 66.72
N GLY A 2 -41.10 36.32 65.40
CA GLY A 2 -42.22 36.59 64.47
C GLY A 2 -42.28 38.10 64.24
N GLU A 3 -42.27 38.68 63.06
CA GLU A 3 -42.33 38.30 61.63
C GLU A 3 -41.85 39.55 60.85
N HIS A 4 -41.48 39.37 59.57
CA HIS A 4 -41.57 40.29 58.41
C HIS A 4 -41.38 41.83 58.62
N ASP A 5 -40.62 42.57 57.81
CA ASP A 5 -40.55 42.52 56.36
C ASP A 5 -39.38 43.38 55.83
N GLN A 6 -39.05 43.16 54.56
CA GLN A 6 -38.02 43.81 53.76
C GLN A 6 -38.35 45.26 53.41
N ASP A 7 -37.33 46.10 53.18
CA ASP A 7 -37.48 47.23 52.26
C ASP A 7 -36.22 47.43 51.41
N SER A 8 -36.45 47.46 50.09
CA SER A 8 -35.46 47.43 49.02
C SER A 8 -35.47 48.76 48.26
N MET A 9 -34.30 49.37 48.06
CA MET A 9 -34.15 50.52 47.17
C MET A 9 -33.66 50.10 45.76
N ALA A 10 -34.46 50.50 44.78
CA ALA A 10 -34.11 51.13 43.50
C ALA A 10 -33.26 50.37 42.46
N VAL A 11 -33.88 50.06 41.29
CA VAL A 11 -33.28 50.29 39.95
C VAL A 11 -34.38 50.68 38.95
N ALA A 12 -33.99 51.59 38.06
CA ALA A 12 -34.74 52.35 37.07
C ALA A 12 -35.57 51.58 36.03
N THR A 13 -36.65 52.23 35.62
CA THR A 13 -37.50 51.93 34.47
C THR A 13 -36.78 52.13 33.14
N ALA A 14 -36.73 51.09 32.31
CA ALA A 14 -36.45 51.19 30.88
C ALA A 14 -37.49 50.38 30.09
N SER A 15 -37.99 51.01 29.03
CA SER A 15 -39.11 50.65 28.17
C SER A 15 -39.08 49.21 27.65
N THR A 16 -40.17 48.47 27.86
CA THR A 16 -40.38 47.12 27.33
C THR A 16 -40.82 47.19 25.87
N VAL A 17 -39.86 47.11 24.94
CA VAL A 17 -40.16 46.80 23.54
C VAL A 17 -40.38 45.30 23.44
N ALA A 18 -41.60 44.89 23.15
CA ALA A 18 -41.93 43.50 22.85
C ALA A 18 -41.09 43.02 21.65
N PRO A 19 -40.52 41.80 21.69
CA PRO A 19 -39.87 41.24 20.51
C PRO A 19 -40.94 41.07 19.42
N THR A 20 -40.73 41.76 18.30
CA THR A 20 -41.41 41.50 17.04
C THR A 20 -41.28 40.02 16.70
N PRO A 21 -42.34 39.35 16.20
CA PRO A 21 -42.23 37.98 15.76
C PRO A 21 -41.24 37.94 14.60
N ASP A 22 -40.09 37.33 14.87
CA ASP A 22 -39.05 37.07 13.89
C ASP A 22 -39.70 36.38 12.70
N THR A 23 -39.48 36.93 11.51
CA THR A 23 -39.92 36.38 10.23
C THR A 23 -39.28 35.01 10.04
N ALA A 24 -39.92 33.97 10.55
CA ALA A 24 -39.59 32.58 10.26
C ALA A 24 -39.86 32.35 8.77
N GLY A 25 -38.84 32.61 7.95
CA GLY A 25 -38.81 32.19 6.55
C GLY A 25 -39.09 30.69 6.48
N ALA A 26 -39.83 30.26 5.46
CA ALA A 26 -40.14 28.85 5.24
C ALA A 26 -38.85 28.00 5.36
N PRO A 27 -38.91 26.81 6.00
CA PRO A 27 -37.73 25.98 6.18
C PRO A 27 -37.09 25.67 4.83
N LEU A 28 -35.83 26.07 4.66
CA LEU A 28 -35.09 25.82 3.43
C LEU A 28 -34.94 24.31 3.24
N SER A 29 -35.36 23.82 2.08
CA SER A 29 -35.24 22.41 1.72
C SER A 29 -34.35 22.25 0.49
N ALA A 30 -33.45 21.27 0.51
CA ALA A 30 -32.61 20.92 -0.62
C ALA A 30 -32.71 19.43 -0.95
N VAL A 31 -32.53 19.08 -2.23
CA VAL A 31 -32.39 17.70 -2.70
C VAL A 31 -30.97 17.53 -3.21
N LEU A 32 -30.27 16.53 -2.68
CA LEU A 32 -28.93 16.16 -3.16
C LEU A 32 -29.06 14.89 -4.01
N ARG A 33 -28.59 14.93 -5.26
CA ARG A 33 -28.66 13.81 -6.22
C ARG A 33 -27.27 13.43 -6.69
N PHE A 34 -27.06 12.15 -6.94
CA PHE A 34 -25.86 11.66 -7.63
C PHE A 34 -26.11 11.64 -9.13
N ASP A 35 -25.13 12.14 -9.90
CA ASP A 35 -25.18 12.17 -11.36
C ASP A 35 -23.76 11.97 -11.94
N GLU A 36 -23.53 10.81 -12.55
CA GLU A 36 -22.28 10.42 -13.22
C GLU A 36 -20.97 10.80 -12.48
N GLY A 37 -20.89 10.54 -11.16
CA GLY A 37 -19.70 10.82 -10.35
C GLY A 37 -19.65 12.23 -9.77
N THR A 38 -20.74 12.98 -9.90
CA THR A 38 -20.92 14.31 -9.32
C THR A 38 -22.18 14.37 -8.46
N LEU A 39 -22.31 15.43 -7.67
CA LEU A 39 -23.50 15.74 -6.90
C LEU A 39 -24.19 16.94 -7.52
N VAL A 40 -25.51 16.85 -7.66
CA VAL A 40 -26.38 17.95 -8.08
C VAL A 40 -27.22 18.38 -6.89
N LEU A 41 -27.18 19.67 -6.57
CA LEU A 41 -27.94 20.29 -5.50
C LEU A 41 -29.11 21.08 -6.09
N GLU A 42 -30.32 20.76 -5.64
CA GLU A 42 -31.58 21.37 -6.04
C GLU A 42 -32.28 21.99 -4.81
N PRO A 43 -33.07 23.07 -4.95
CA PRO A 43 -33.33 23.82 -6.19
C PRO A 43 -32.20 24.80 -6.56
N ALA A 44 -32.14 25.21 -7.82
CA ALA A 44 -31.17 26.21 -8.29
C ALA A 44 -31.36 27.61 -7.66
N SER A 45 -32.50 27.83 -6.99
CA SER A 45 -32.87 29.05 -6.27
C SER A 45 -32.38 29.09 -4.81
N LEU A 46 -31.59 28.10 -4.37
CA LEU A 46 -30.97 28.16 -3.05
C LEU A 46 -30.11 29.43 -2.93
N PRO A 47 -30.21 30.17 -1.80
CA PRO A 47 -29.32 31.30 -1.53
C PRO A 47 -27.86 30.87 -1.58
N ASP A 48 -26.98 31.68 -2.17
CA ASP A 48 -25.57 31.33 -2.33
C ASP A 48 -24.86 31.11 -0.97
N GLU A 49 -25.36 31.71 0.12
CA GLU A 49 -24.86 31.54 1.49
C GLU A 49 -25.02 30.12 2.04
N VAL A 50 -26.05 29.40 1.59
CA VAL A 50 -26.34 28.02 2.03
C VAL A 50 -25.81 26.96 1.06
N VAL A 51 -25.09 27.38 0.01
CA VAL A 51 -24.47 26.47 -0.96
C VAL A 51 -23.15 25.94 -0.39
N PRO A 52 -22.97 24.60 -0.29
CA PRO A 52 -21.74 24.05 0.26
C PRO A 52 -20.49 24.42 -0.54
N PRO A 53 -19.34 24.60 0.11
CA PRO A 53 -18.07 24.80 -0.56
C PRO A 53 -17.79 23.74 -1.62
N GLY A 54 -17.28 24.17 -2.78
CA GLY A 54 -16.96 23.29 -3.91
C GLY A 54 -18.10 23.07 -4.90
N PHE A 55 -19.34 23.48 -4.57
CA PHE A 55 -20.44 23.51 -5.54
C PHE A 55 -20.35 24.73 -6.45
N GLN A 56 -20.54 24.51 -7.75
CA GLN A 56 -20.53 25.56 -8.77
C GLN A 56 -21.79 25.50 -9.62
N ARG A 57 -22.29 26.66 -10.07
CA ARG A 57 -23.46 26.71 -10.97
C ARG A 57 -23.09 26.15 -12.34
N ASP A 58 -23.77 25.08 -12.73
CA ASP A 58 -23.65 24.47 -14.05
C ASP A 58 -24.75 24.99 -14.99
N ARG A 59 -24.36 25.83 -15.95
CA ARG A 59 -25.27 26.40 -16.95
C ARG A 59 -25.87 25.33 -17.87
N ARG A 60 -25.20 24.19 -18.07
CA ARG A 60 -25.69 23.08 -18.91
C ARG A 60 -26.77 22.28 -18.20
N ALA A 61 -26.75 22.25 -16.87
CA ALA A 61 -27.72 21.55 -16.03
C ALA A 61 -28.87 22.46 -15.53
N GLY A 62 -29.24 23.49 -16.30
CA GLY A 62 -30.32 24.42 -15.94
C GLY A 62 -29.98 25.35 -14.78
N GLY A 63 -28.69 25.66 -14.57
CA GLY A 63 -28.24 26.58 -13.52
C GLY A 63 -28.16 25.97 -12.11
N ARG A 64 -28.35 24.65 -11.99
CA ARG A 64 -28.18 23.89 -10.75
C ARG A 64 -26.74 23.88 -10.29
N PHE A 65 -26.54 23.69 -9.00
CA PHE A 65 -25.21 23.60 -8.41
C PHE A 65 -24.67 22.18 -8.52
N ARG A 66 -23.39 22.03 -8.89
CA ARG A 66 -22.70 20.75 -9.05
C ARG A 66 -21.34 20.74 -8.36
N ALA A 67 -20.98 19.62 -7.74
CA ALA A 67 -19.65 19.34 -7.17
C ALA A 67 -19.22 17.90 -7.46
N LEU A 68 -17.94 17.56 -7.25
CA LEU A 68 -17.49 16.16 -7.27
C LEU A 68 -18.19 15.35 -6.18
N ALA A 69 -18.42 14.06 -6.43
CA ALA A 69 -19.13 13.18 -5.50
C ALA A 69 -18.45 13.06 -4.13
N CYS A 70 -17.12 13.21 -4.05
CA CYS A 70 -16.39 13.19 -2.79
C CYS A 70 -16.82 14.29 -1.80
N ALA A 71 -17.47 15.37 -2.26
CA ALA A 71 -18.01 16.42 -1.42
C ALA A 71 -19.27 16.01 -0.63
N TYR A 72 -19.83 14.82 -0.87
CA TYR A 72 -21.13 14.38 -0.33
C TYR A 72 -21.26 14.55 1.19
N ARG A 73 -20.28 14.05 1.95
CA ARG A 73 -20.31 14.14 3.41
C ARG A 73 -20.25 15.59 3.89
N ASP A 74 -19.32 16.36 3.33
CA ASP A 74 -19.07 17.73 3.75
C ASP A 74 -20.27 18.63 3.36
N ALA A 75 -20.91 18.35 2.23
CA ALA A 75 -22.16 18.99 1.81
C ALA A 75 -23.31 18.72 2.78
N HIS A 76 -23.49 17.46 3.22
CA HIS A 76 -24.51 17.11 4.21
C HIS A 76 -24.29 17.79 5.56
N LEU A 77 -23.04 17.87 6.02
CA LEU A 77 -22.69 18.55 7.27
C LEU A 77 -22.96 20.06 7.15
N TYR A 78 -22.47 20.68 6.07
CA TYR A 78 -22.65 22.11 5.82
C TYR A 78 -24.13 22.50 5.75
N LEU A 79 -24.94 21.79 4.97
CA LEU A 79 -26.38 22.07 4.81
C LEU A 79 -27.11 21.94 6.14
N ARG A 80 -26.76 20.93 6.95
CA ARG A 80 -27.34 20.73 8.28
C ARG A 80 -26.97 21.84 9.26
N GLU A 81 -25.72 22.29 9.24
CA GLU A 81 -25.24 23.41 10.06
C GLU A 81 -25.96 24.72 9.72
N HIS A 82 -26.36 24.90 8.46
CA HIS A 82 -27.11 26.06 7.97
C HIS A 82 -28.64 25.88 8.04
N GLY A 83 -29.13 24.86 8.77
CA GLY A 83 -30.56 24.65 9.00
C GLY A 83 -31.36 24.21 7.76
N VAL A 84 -30.69 23.74 6.70
CA VAL A 84 -31.35 23.26 5.48
C VAL A 84 -31.78 21.81 5.67
N THR A 85 -33.06 21.53 5.41
CA THR A 85 -33.59 20.16 5.41
C THR A 85 -33.19 19.46 4.10
N VAL A 86 -32.34 18.43 4.19
CA VAL A 86 -31.82 17.72 3.01
C VAL A 86 -32.59 16.43 2.75
N THR A 87 -33.14 16.30 1.54
CA THR A 87 -33.58 15.03 0.99
C THR A 87 -32.41 14.37 0.26
N ASP A 88 -31.91 13.26 0.80
CA ASP A 88 -30.84 12.49 0.18
C ASP A 88 -31.39 11.55 -0.91
N ALA A 89 -31.24 11.97 -2.15
CA ALA A 89 -31.51 11.17 -3.34
C ALA A 89 -30.20 10.81 -4.08
N ALA A 90 -29.05 10.94 -3.40
CA ALA A 90 -27.74 10.59 -3.93
C ALA A 90 -27.33 9.18 -3.51
N ALA A 91 -27.54 8.84 -2.23
CA ALA A 91 -27.13 7.55 -1.68
C ALA A 91 -27.95 6.37 -2.21
N ASP A 92 -27.26 5.41 -2.81
CA ASP A 92 -27.80 4.10 -3.24
C ASP A 92 -27.01 2.93 -2.60
N TYR A 93 -26.30 3.21 -1.51
CA TYR A 93 -25.56 2.22 -0.75
C TYR A 93 -26.43 1.57 0.32
N GLU A 94 -26.23 0.27 0.53
CA GLU A 94 -26.96 -0.47 1.56
C GLU A 94 -26.46 -0.09 2.97
N LYS A 95 -27.38 -0.02 3.92
CA LYS A 95 -27.10 0.19 5.35
C LYS A 95 -27.48 -1.09 6.10
N ARG A 96 -26.55 -2.04 6.18
CA ARG A 96 -26.75 -3.31 6.89
C ARG A 96 -25.46 -3.75 7.62
N PRO A 97 -25.57 -4.49 8.73
CA PRO A 97 -24.40 -5.05 9.37
C PRO A 97 -23.78 -6.15 8.49
N PHE A 98 -22.45 -6.18 8.50
CA PHE A 98 -21.64 -7.32 8.09
C PHE A 98 -21.03 -7.90 9.37
N VAL A 99 -21.10 -9.21 9.56
CA VAL A 99 -20.58 -9.88 10.76
C VAL A 99 -19.51 -10.86 10.31
N SER A 100 -18.28 -10.63 10.76
CA SER A 100 -17.17 -11.52 10.47
C SER A 100 -17.35 -12.84 11.23
N GLN A 101 -17.14 -13.94 10.52
CA GLN A 101 -17.10 -15.32 11.01
C GLN A 101 -15.67 -15.74 11.39
N LEU A 102 -14.67 -14.85 11.24
CA LEU A 102 -13.29 -15.15 11.58
C LEU A 102 -13.11 -15.26 13.10
N GLU A 103 -12.74 -16.45 13.57
CA GLU A 103 -12.32 -16.69 14.95
C GLU A 103 -10.86 -16.22 15.16
N ARG A 104 -10.63 -14.92 15.04
CA ARG A 104 -9.31 -14.32 15.26
C ARG A 104 -9.38 -13.12 16.20
N VAL A 105 -8.60 -13.15 17.27
CA VAL A 105 -8.46 -11.99 18.15
C VAL A 105 -7.63 -10.92 17.40
N PRO A 106 -8.15 -9.69 17.22
CA PRO A 106 -7.36 -8.61 16.63
C PRO A 106 -6.13 -8.30 17.48
N PHE A 107 -5.01 -8.00 16.83
CA PHE A 107 -3.84 -7.46 17.51
C PHE A 107 -4.14 -6.06 18.05
N GLU A 108 -3.46 -5.66 19.13
CA GLU A 108 -3.65 -4.36 19.79
C GLU A 108 -3.53 -3.19 18.81
N HIS A 109 -2.49 -3.20 17.94
CA HIS A 109 -2.30 -2.16 16.93
C HIS A 109 -3.44 -2.08 15.90
N GLN A 110 -4.18 -3.17 15.67
CA GLN A 110 -5.34 -3.18 14.77
C GLN A 110 -6.56 -2.57 15.45
N VAL A 111 -6.75 -2.84 16.75
CA VAL A 111 -7.80 -2.22 17.57
C VAL A 111 -7.57 -0.72 17.67
N ASP A 112 -6.33 -0.31 17.94
CA ASP A 112 -5.94 1.09 18.03
C ASP A 112 -6.08 1.80 16.69
N ALA A 113 -5.63 1.19 15.58
CA ALA A 113 -5.81 1.72 14.24
C ALA A 113 -7.29 1.96 13.91
N LEU A 114 -8.16 0.98 14.21
CA LEU A 114 -9.60 1.09 14.00
C LEU A 114 -10.21 2.20 14.85
N ARG A 115 -9.80 2.31 16.13
CA ARG A 115 -10.25 3.36 17.04
C ARG A 115 -9.86 4.74 16.55
N CYS A 116 -8.60 4.95 16.16
CA CYS A 116 -8.11 6.22 15.62
C CYS A 116 -8.82 6.59 14.31
N TRP A 117 -8.96 5.63 13.38
CA TRP A 117 -9.70 5.85 12.14
C TRP A 117 -11.17 6.23 12.38
N TRP A 118 -11.84 5.56 13.33
CA TRP A 118 -13.23 5.88 13.67
C TRP A 118 -13.35 7.24 14.37
N ALA A 119 -12.40 7.60 15.24
CA ALA A 119 -12.35 8.89 15.91
C ALA A 119 -12.14 10.05 14.93
N ALA A 120 -11.38 9.83 13.84
CA ALA A 120 -11.29 10.74 12.69
C ALA A 120 -12.57 10.76 11.81
N GLY A 121 -13.68 10.20 12.31
CA GLY A 121 -14.95 10.11 11.61
C GLY A 121 -14.97 9.07 10.49
N GLY A 122 -14.10 8.07 10.53
CA GLY A 122 -14.03 7.01 9.51
C GLY A 122 -13.42 7.48 8.19
N ARG A 123 -12.56 8.51 8.21
CA ARG A 123 -11.78 9.01 7.08
C ARG A 123 -10.32 9.10 7.50
N GLY A 124 -9.43 8.40 6.81
CA GLY A 124 -8.00 8.54 7.07
C GLY A 124 -7.12 7.46 6.47
N LEU A 125 -5.82 7.72 6.58
CA LEU A 125 -4.74 6.84 6.16
C LEU A 125 -4.16 6.08 7.35
N VAL A 126 -4.08 4.75 7.23
CA VAL A 126 -3.44 3.88 8.21
C VAL A 126 -2.20 3.25 7.60
N VAL A 127 -1.06 3.49 8.24
CA VAL A 127 0.25 3.00 7.81
C VAL A 127 0.64 1.79 8.64
N LEU A 128 0.59 0.63 8.02
CA LEU A 128 0.97 -0.64 8.64
C LEU A 128 2.02 -1.33 7.79
N PRO A 129 3.07 -1.92 8.39
CA PRO A 129 3.97 -2.76 7.63
C PRO A 129 3.20 -3.93 7.01
N THR A 130 3.75 -4.53 5.96
CA THR A 130 3.22 -5.77 5.39
C THR A 130 3.00 -6.82 6.48
N GLY A 131 2.08 -7.77 6.30
CA GLY A 131 1.81 -8.84 7.28
C GLY A 131 1.32 -8.42 8.69
N ALA A 132 1.23 -7.12 9.03
CA ALA A 132 0.60 -6.64 10.27
C ALA A 132 -0.94 -6.74 10.23
N GLY A 133 -1.50 -7.37 9.20
CA GLY A 133 -2.93 -7.63 9.03
C GLY A 133 -3.74 -6.45 8.52
N LYS A 134 -3.26 -5.73 7.50
CA LYS A 134 -4.02 -4.69 6.78
C LYS A 134 -5.40 -5.19 6.34
N SER A 135 -5.46 -6.39 5.77
CA SER A 135 -6.72 -7.00 5.33
C SER A 135 -7.69 -7.25 6.48
N TYR A 136 -7.17 -7.62 7.66
CA TYR A 136 -7.99 -7.80 8.85
C TYR A 136 -8.51 -6.47 9.40
N LEU A 137 -7.68 -5.42 9.41
CA LEU A 137 -8.16 -4.07 9.74
C LEU A 137 -9.28 -3.60 8.81
N ALA A 138 -9.21 -3.90 7.51
CA ALA A 138 -10.28 -3.58 6.58
C ALA A 138 -11.58 -4.33 6.90
N ILE A 139 -11.51 -5.61 7.28
CA ILE A 139 -12.67 -6.40 7.72
C ILE A 139 -13.32 -5.73 8.94
N LEU A 140 -12.52 -5.37 9.95
CA LEU A 140 -13.01 -4.65 11.14
C LEU A 140 -13.66 -3.30 10.77
N ALA A 141 -13.10 -2.59 9.79
CA ALA A 141 -13.68 -1.34 9.29
C ALA A 141 -15.03 -1.56 8.57
N ILE A 142 -15.17 -2.64 7.80
CA ILE A 142 -16.42 -3.05 7.14
C ILE A 142 -17.50 -3.35 8.19
N GLU A 143 -17.17 -4.14 9.22
CA GLU A 143 -18.08 -4.44 10.33
C GLU A 143 -18.52 -3.17 11.07
N ARG A 144 -17.57 -2.26 11.33
CA ARG A 144 -17.81 -1.00 12.04
C ARG A 144 -18.69 -0.05 11.23
N ALA A 145 -18.52 0.00 9.90
CA ALA A 145 -19.22 0.91 9.01
C ALA A 145 -20.69 0.55 8.80
N LYS A 146 -21.05 -0.75 8.86
CA LYS A 146 -22.42 -1.27 8.66
C LYS A 146 -23.07 -0.76 7.37
N ARG A 147 -22.28 -0.74 6.29
CA ARG A 147 -22.68 -0.28 4.95
C ARG A 147 -22.01 -1.11 3.87
N SER A 148 -22.60 -1.17 2.68
CA SER A 148 -21.94 -1.76 1.52
C SER A 148 -20.54 -1.16 1.31
N ALA A 149 -19.58 -2.01 0.97
CA ALA A 149 -18.16 -1.67 0.94
C ALA A 149 -17.51 -2.05 -0.38
N LEU A 150 -16.63 -1.16 -0.85
CA LEU A 150 -15.78 -1.37 -2.02
C LEU A 150 -14.33 -1.45 -1.58
N VAL A 151 -13.63 -2.51 -1.96
CA VAL A 151 -12.18 -2.63 -1.75
C VAL A 151 -11.47 -2.41 -3.10
N VAL A 152 -10.59 -1.41 -3.16
CA VAL A 152 -9.83 -1.03 -4.35
C VAL A 152 -8.40 -1.55 -4.22
N VAL A 153 -7.94 -2.33 -5.20
CA VAL A 153 -6.64 -3.04 -5.17
C VAL A 153 -5.82 -2.80 -6.45
N PRO A 154 -4.49 -2.87 -6.43
CA PRO A 154 -3.67 -2.55 -7.61
C PRO A 154 -3.63 -3.64 -8.69
N THR A 155 -3.84 -4.91 -8.35
CA THR A 155 -3.68 -6.02 -9.31
C THR A 155 -4.85 -6.99 -9.30
N ILE A 156 -5.02 -7.72 -10.42
CA ILE A 156 -6.03 -8.78 -10.55
C ILE A 156 -5.78 -9.92 -9.54
N ASN A 157 -4.51 -10.21 -9.22
CA ASN A 157 -4.18 -11.24 -8.23
C ASN A 157 -4.69 -10.84 -6.84
N LEU A 158 -4.42 -9.61 -6.40
CA LEU A 158 -4.95 -9.09 -5.14
C LEU A 158 -6.47 -9.04 -5.17
N LEU A 159 -7.09 -8.73 -6.30
CA LEU A 159 -8.55 -8.78 -6.42
C LEU A 159 -9.07 -10.18 -6.11
N THR A 160 -8.50 -11.21 -6.74
CA THR A 160 -8.94 -12.60 -6.47
C THR A 160 -8.70 -13.01 -5.01
N GLN A 161 -7.58 -12.61 -4.41
CA GLN A 161 -7.27 -12.90 -3.01
C GLN A 161 -8.24 -12.20 -2.06
N TRP A 162 -8.52 -10.91 -2.29
CA TRP A 162 -9.44 -10.13 -1.46
C TRP A 162 -10.88 -10.66 -1.56
N VAL A 163 -11.30 -11.13 -2.74
CA VAL A 163 -12.61 -11.79 -2.89
C VAL A 163 -12.68 -13.03 -1.99
N GLU A 164 -11.66 -13.87 -1.96
CA GLU A 164 -11.63 -15.05 -1.07
C GLU A 164 -11.58 -14.65 0.41
N VAL A 165 -10.77 -13.66 0.78
CA VAL A 165 -10.68 -13.14 2.15
C VAL A 165 -12.04 -12.62 2.64
N LEU A 166 -12.74 -11.83 1.83
CA LEU A 166 -14.05 -11.29 2.21
C LEU A 166 -15.14 -12.37 2.22
N ARG A 167 -15.11 -13.33 1.29
CA ARG A 167 -16.05 -14.47 1.29
C ARG A 167 -15.85 -15.34 2.52
N GLY A 168 -14.61 -15.68 2.85
CA GLY A 168 -14.28 -16.44 4.05
C GLY A 168 -14.60 -15.68 5.33
N ALA A 169 -14.43 -14.35 5.33
CA ALA A 169 -14.71 -13.52 6.49
C ALA A 169 -16.21 -13.38 6.75
N PHE A 170 -17.04 -13.12 5.73
CA PHE A 170 -18.45 -12.78 5.94
C PHE A 170 -19.43 -13.91 5.61
N GLY A 171 -18.98 -14.96 4.91
CA GLY A 171 -19.84 -16.06 4.47
C GLY A 171 -20.90 -15.65 3.44
N GLU A 172 -20.70 -14.53 2.75
CA GLU A 172 -21.64 -13.98 1.76
C GLU A 172 -20.98 -13.81 0.37
N PRO A 173 -21.78 -13.74 -0.71
CA PRO A 173 -21.27 -13.43 -2.04
C PRO A 173 -20.53 -12.09 -2.10
N VAL A 174 -19.38 -12.08 -2.76
CA VAL A 174 -18.54 -10.90 -2.97
C VAL A 174 -18.35 -10.69 -4.46
N GLY A 175 -18.66 -9.47 -4.91
CA GLY A 175 -18.56 -9.04 -6.31
C GLY A 175 -17.13 -8.71 -6.69
N ALA A 176 -16.85 -8.77 -7.99
CA ALA A 176 -15.53 -8.58 -8.56
C ALA A 176 -15.60 -7.74 -9.83
N ILE A 177 -14.79 -6.68 -9.91
CA ILE A 177 -14.70 -5.81 -11.08
C ILE A 177 -13.23 -5.68 -11.50
N GLY A 178 -12.85 -6.40 -12.55
CA GLY A 178 -11.48 -6.46 -13.04
C GLY A 178 -11.15 -7.81 -13.66
N GLY A 179 -10.11 -7.87 -14.50
CA GLY A 179 -9.67 -9.12 -15.13
C GLY A 179 -10.73 -9.80 -16.00
N GLY A 180 -11.68 -9.05 -16.56
CA GLY A 180 -12.79 -9.57 -17.38
C GLY A 180 -14.08 -9.86 -16.60
N GLN A 181 -14.07 -9.70 -15.28
CA GLN A 181 -15.27 -9.83 -14.44
C GLN A 181 -15.93 -8.47 -14.20
N PHE A 182 -17.26 -8.46 -14.17
CA PHE A 182 -18.07 -7.28 -13.82
C PHE A 182 -19.29 -7.73 -13.02
N GLU A 183 -19.13 -7.85 -11.71
CA GLU A 183 -20.20 -8.19 -10.79
C GLU A 183 -20.19 -7.20 -9.62
N VAL A 184 -21.34 -6.56 -9.35
CA VAL A 184 -21.48 -5.54 -8.31
C VAL A 184 -22.43 -6.02 -7.23
N LEU A 185 -21.88 -6.30 -6.04
CA LEU A 185 -22.58 -6.79 -4.86
C LEU A 185 -22.32 -5.87 -3.65
N PRO A 186 -23.03 -6.04 -2.52
CA PRO A 186 -22.87 -5.17 -1.35
C PRO A 186 -21.44 -5.14 -0.81
N LEU A 187 -20.70 -6.25 -0.94
CA LEU A 187 -19.25 -6.29 -0.85
C LEU A 187 -18.69 -6.50 -2.24
N THR A 188 -17.85 -5.59 -2.71
CA THR A 188 -17.23 -5.68 -4.03
C THR A 188 -15.74 -5.37 -3.94
N VAL A 189 -14.93 -6.10 -4.71
CA VAL A 189 -13.51 -5.81 -4.90
C VAL A 189 -13.29 -5.35 -6.34
N VAL A 190 -12.51 -4.28 -6.52
CA VAL A 190 -12.26 -3.67 -7.84
C VAL A 190 -10.78 -3.32 -7.99
N THR A 191 -10.24 -3.40 -9.20
CA THR A 191 -8.89 -2.88 -9.46
C THR A 191 -8.88 -1.35 -9.58
N TYR A 192 -7.78 -0.67 -9.30
CA TYR A 192 -7.69 0.79 -9.51
C TYR A 192 -8.05 1.20 -10.95
N ASP A 193 -7.58 0.45 -11.95
CA ASP A 193 -7.92 0.70 -13.35
C ASP A 193 -9.42 0.57 -13.62
N SER A 194 -10.06 -0.49 -13.13
CA SER A 194 -11.51 -0.65 -13.29
C SER A 194 -12.29 0.41 -12.49
N ALA A 195 -11.86 0.76 -11.28
CA ALA A 195 -12.50 1.79 -10.48
C ALA A 195 -12.53 3.13 -11.21
N SER A 196 -11.39 3.56 -11.77
CA SER A 196 -11.30 4.80 -12.53
C SER A 196 -12.25 4.88 -13.73
N ASN A 197 -12.63 3.74 -14.32
CA ASN A 197 -13.52 3.67 -15.47
C ASN A 197 -15.01 3.57 -15.08
N HIS A 198 -15.34 3.10 -13.88
CA HIS A 198 -16.71 2.73 -13.51
C HIS A 198 -17.30 3.57 -12.38
N MET A 199 -16.48 4.33 -11.64
CA MET A 199 -16.97 5.10 -10.47
C MET A 199 -17.92 6.24 -10.83
N ALA A 200 -17.96 6.72 -12.08
CA ALA A 200 -19.03 7.61 -12.52
C ALA A 200 -20.43 6.99 -12.33
N ARG A 201 -20.58 5.68 -12.54
CA ARG A 201 -21.87 4.97 -12.39
C ARG A 201 -22.04 4.27 -11.05
N LEU A 202 -20.92 3.85 -10.43
CA LEU A 202 -20.94 3.07 -9.19
C LEU A 202 -20.68 3.91 -7.94
N GLY A 203 -20.35 5.19 -8.11
CA GLY A 203 -19.87 6.08 -7.06
C GLY A 203 -20.80 6.26 -5.87
N ASN A 204 -22.10 5.99 -6.04
CA ASN A 204 -23.12 6.09 -5.01
C ASN A 204 -23.53 4.78 -4.34
N ARG A 205 -22.99 3.63 -4.77
CA ARG A 205 -23.43 2.30 -4.31
C ARG A 205 -22.70 1.77 -3.08
N PHE A 206 -21.67 2.46 -2.62
CA PHE A 206 -20.84 2.04 -1.49
C PHE A 206 -20.75 3.12 -0.41
N GLY A 207 -21.03 2.73 0.83
CA GLY A 207 -20.95 3.60 2.00
C GLY A 207 -19.59 3.59 2.71
N LEU A 208 -18.71 2.65 2.33
CA LEU A 208 -17.32 2.56 2.72
C LEU A 208 -16.46 2.25 1.48
N ILE A 209 -15.34 2.94 1.32
CA ILE A 209 -14.28 2.52 0.38
C ILE A 209 -12.98 2.27 1.14
N VAL A 210 -12.39 1.10 0.90
CA VAL A 210 -11.06 0.74 1.37
C VAL A 210 -10.10 0.76 0.18
N PHE A 211 -9.04 1.55 0.26
CA PHE A 211 -7.97 1.59 -0.72
C PHE A 211 -6.78 0.81 -0.20
N ASP A 212 -6.57 -0.40 -0.74
CA ASP A 212 -5.37 -1.17 -0.49
C ASP A 212 -4.22 -0.65 -1.35
N GLU A 213 -3.02 -0.67 -0.80
CA GLU A 213 -1.83 -0.01 -1.35
C GLU A 213 -2.14 1.41 -1.88
N CYS A 214 -2.77 2.22 -1.02
CA CYS A 214 -3.27 3.54 -1.38
C CYS A 214 -2.20 4.55 -1.83
N HIS A 215 -0.92 4.20 -1.72
CA HIS A 215 0.17 4.97 -2.32
C HIS A 215 0.07 5.08 -3.87
N HIS A 216 -0.78 4.26 -4.51
CA HIS A 216 -1.13 4.39 -5.93
C HIS A 216 -2.20 5.46 -6.20
N LEU A 217 -3.09 5.73 -5.25
CA LEU A 217 -4.27 6.60 -5.42
C LEU A 217 -3.98 8.01 -5.95
N PRO A 218 -2.84 8.67 -5.63
CA PRO A 218 -2.57 10.02 -6.12
C PRO A 218 -2.34 10.13 -7.63
N ALA A 219 -2.21 9.00 -8.35
CA ALA A 219 -2.09 9.05 -9.81
C ALA A 219 -3.36 9.69 -10.43
N PRO A 220 -3.24 10.58 -11.44
CA PRO A 220 -4.37 11.36 -11.97
C PRO A 220 -5.59 10.55 -12.41
N LYS A 221 -5.35 9.34 -12.95
CA LYS A 221 -6.44 8.43 -13.34
C LYS A 221 -7.07 7.74 -12.12
N TYR A 222 -6.26 7.39 -11.13
CA TYR A 222 -6.69 6.62 -9.96
C TYR A 222 -7.40 7.49 -8.92
N SER A 223 -7.09 8.79 -8.83
CA SER A 223 -7.79 9.73 -7.96
C SER A 223 -9.30 9.76 -8.23
N LEU A 224 -9.70 9.55 -9.49
CA LEU A 224 -11.11 9.45 -9.91
C LEU A 224 -11.88 8.40 -9.13
N ALA A 225 -11.23 7.32 -8.67
CA ALA A 225 -11.87 6.30 -7.85
C ALA A 225 -12.39 6.87 -6.52
N ALA A 226 -11.68 7.85 -5.96
CA ALA A 226 -12.07 8.54 -4.73
C ALA A 226 -12.91 9.80 -5.00
N GLU A 227 -12.62 10.56 -6.06
CA GLU A 227 -13.29 11.82 -6.40
C GLU A 227 -14.74 11.60 -6.85
N LEU A 228 -15.00 10.52 -7.60
CA LEU A 228 -16.31 10.21 -8.16
C LEU A 228 -17.18 9.37 -7.19
N SER A 229 -16.76 9.17 -5.94
CA SER A 229 -17.54 8.44 -4.93
C SER A 229 -18.16 9.34 -3.88
N ILE A 230 -19.39 9.03 -3.47
CA ILE A 230 -20.04 9.67 -2.31
C ILE A 230 -19.64 9.05 -0.97
N ALA A 231 -18.86 7.96 -0.96
CA ALA A 231 -18.62 7.16 0.23
C ALA A 231 -18.15 8.04 1.41
N PRO A 232 -18.95 8.13 2.49
CA PRO A 232 -18.65 8.99 3.64
C PRO A 232 -17.53 8.44 4.52
N PHE A 233 -17.27 7.13 4.44
CA PHE A 233 -16.18 6.45 5.12
C PHE A 233 -15.12 6.02 4.10
N ARG A 234 -13.86 6.31 4.41
CA ARG A 234 -12.70 6.08 3.54
C ARG A 234 -11.52 5.60 4.36
N LEU A 235 -10.97 4.45 4.02
CA LEU A 235 -9.80 3.88 4.68
C LEU A 235 -8.69 3.69 3.66
N GLY A 236 -7.56 4.37 3.83
CA GLY A 236 -6.33 4.09 3.10
C GLY A 236 -5.43 3.13 3.86
N LEU A 237 -4.91 2.11 3.18
CA LEU A 237 -3.95 1.16 3.74
C LEU A 237 -2.68 1.17 2.90
N THR A 238 -1.53 1.38 3.53
CA THR A 238 -0.22 1.33 2.86
C THR A 238 0.88 1.00 3.87
N ALA A 239 2.01 0.49 3.39
CA ALA A 239 3.23 0.37 4.19
C ALA A 239 4.20 1.53 3.97
N THR A 240 4.00 2.28 2.88
CA THR A 240 4.91 3.33 2.40
C THR A 240 4.09 4.49 1.83
N PRO A 241 3.65 5.43 2.67
CA PRO A 241 2.86 6.58 2.23
C PRO A 241 3.73 7.67 1.57
N GLU A 242 5.01 7.73 1.93
CA GLU A 242 5.95 8.77 1.48
C GLU A 242 6.36 8.55 0.02
N ARG A 243 6.16 9.58 -0.81
CA ARG A 243 6.59 9.61 -2.20
C ARG A 243 7.49 10.82 -2.43
N ALA A 244 8.55 10.64 -3.22
CA ALA A 244 9.54 11.67 -3.54
C ALA A 244 8.96 12.87 -4.32
N ASP A 245 7.73 12.75 -4.83
CA ASP A 245 7.02 13.74 -5.64
C ASP A 245 6.09 14.66 -4.82
N GLY A 246 5.98 14.47 -3.49
CA GLY A 246 5.12 15.30 -2.63
C GLY A 246 3.61 15.02 -2.78
N SER A 247 3.21 13.99 -3.54
CA SER A 247 1.80 13.68 -3.83
C SER A 247 0.96 13.16 -2.65
N HIS A 248 1.52 13.14 -1.44
CA HIS A 248 0.83 12.74 -0.21
C HIS A 248 -0.26 13.76 0.19
N GLU A 249 -0.12 15.04 -0.16
CA GLU A 249 -1.16 16.07 0.06
C GLU A 249 -2.50 15.71 -0.61
N LEU A 250 -2.43 15.00 -1.74
CA LEU A 250 -3.63 14.54 -2.44
C LEU A 250 -4.32 13.40 -1.67
N LEU A 251 -3.58 12.56 -0.94
CA LEU A 251 -4.17 11.52 -0.08
C LEU A 251 -4.97 12.15 1.04
N ASP A 252 -4.45 13.20 1.68
CA ASP A 252 -5.14 13.90 2.76
C ASP A 252 -6.50 14.44 2.29
N ARG A 253 -6.54 15.03 1.08
CA ARG A 253 -7.79 15.49 0.47
C ARG A 253 -8.75 14.33 0.14
N LEU A 254 -8.25 13.24 -0.43
CA LEU A 254 -9.08 12.14 -0.94
C LEU A 254 -9.57 11.18 0.14
N LEU A 255 -8.76 10.92 1.16
CA LEU A 255 -8.99 9.92 2.20
C LEU A 255 -9.14 10.54 3.59
N GLY A 256 -8.39 11.60 3.88
CA GLY A 256 -8.15 12.13 5.22
C GLY A 256 -6.69 11.96 5.61
N HIS A 257 -6.24 12.71 6.62
CA HIS A 257 -4.87 12.65 7.13
C HIS A 257 -4.46 11.25 7.62
N GLU A 258 -3.17 11.07 7.84
CA GLU A 258 -2.66 9.91 8.56
C GLU A 258 -3.21 9.87 9.99
N VAL A 259 -3.99 8.83 10.31
CA VAL A 259 -4.65 8.66 11.61
C VAL A 259 -3.93 7.67 12.51
N PHE A 260 -3.10 6.80 11.93
CA PHE A 260 -2.36 5.79 12.67
C PHE A 260 -1.16 5.30 11.86
N ARG A 261 -0.02 5.15 12.53
CA ARG A 261 1.20 4.57 11.96
C ARG A 261 1.85 3.65 12.96
N VAL A 262 2.20 2.46 12.50
CA VAL A 262 3.12 1.58 13.22
C VAL A 262 4.49 1.68 12.56
N GLN A 263 5.43 2.27 13.29
CA GLN A 263 6.85 2.26 12.93
C GLN A 263 7.36 0.81 12.94
N ARG A 264 8.21 0.44 11.98
CA ARG A 264 8.67 -0.95 11.81
C ARG A 264 9.33 -1.50 13.08
N ASP A 265 9.99 -0.63 13.83
CA ASP A 265 10.75 -0.97 15.05
C ASP A 265 9.84 -1.29 16.25
N ALA A 266 8.60 -0.79 16.25
CA ALA A 266 7.63 -1.03 17.34
C ALA A 266 6.97 -2.41 17.27
N LEU A 267 7.10 -3.13 16.15
CA LEU A 267 6.67 -4.53 15.98
C LEU A 267 7.84 -5.52 16.08
N VAL A 268 9.05 -5.02 16.36
CA VAL A 268 10.21 -5.85 16.67
C VAL A 268 10.02 -6.39 18.09
N GLY A 269 9.39 -7.55 18.16
CA GLY A 269 9.10 -8.24 19.41
C GLY A 269 8.26 -9.49 19.21
N ASP A 270 7.24 -9.45 18.35
CA ASP A 270 6.24 -10.55 18.32
C ASP A 270 5.84 -11.08 16.93
N ILE A 271 6.21 -10.45 15.80
CA ILE A 271 5.65 -10.83 14.47
C ILE A 271 6.68 -11.05 13.35
N LEU A 272 7.96 -10.72 13.55
CA LEU A 272 9.01 -11.04 12.56
C LEU A 272 9.82 -12.22 13.07
N ALA A 273 9.95 -13.28 12.27
CA ALA A 273 10.81 -14.39 12.65
C ALA A 273 12.24 -13.84 12.86
N GLU A 274 12.80 -14.05 14.05
CA GLU A 274 14.23 -13.85 14.29
C GLU A 274 14.99 -14.79 13.36
N TYR A 275 15.52 -14.27 12.26
CA TYR A 275 16.50 -14.96 11.44
C TYR A 275 17.88 -14.33 11.66
N GLU A 276 18.90 -15.15 11.55
CA GLU A 276 20.29 -14.70 11.55
C GLU A 276 20.70 -14.31 10.13
N LEU A 277 21.20 -13.09 9.94
CA LEU A 277 21.77 -12.67 8.65
C LEU A 277 23.27 -12.95 8.65
N VAL A 278 23.70 -13.92 7.85
CA VAL A 278 25.11 -14.27 7.65
C VAL A 278 25.55 -13.70 6.32
N VAL A 279 26.55 -12.83 6.31
CA VAL A 279 27.15 -12.40 5.05
C VAL A 279 28.29 -13.33 4.71
N PHE A 280 28.12 -14.01 3.57
CA PHE A 280 29.03 -14.99 3.05
C PHE A 280 29.93 -14.33 2.01
N PRO A 281 31.22 -14.09 2.32
CA PRO A 281 32.15 -13.47 1.39
C PRO A 281 32.47 -14.42 0.24
N VAL A 282 32.45 -13.90 -0.98
CA VAL A 282 32.75 -14.66 -2.19
C VAL A 282 33.95 -14.03 -2.90
N PRO A 283 35.09 -14.73 -3.03
CA PRO A 283 36.23 -14.23 -3.79
C PRO A 283 35.93 -14.27 -5.29
N LEU A 284 36.35 -13.24 -6.01
CA LEU A 284 36.44 -13.30 -7.48
C LEU A 284 37.75 -14.02 -7.86
N SER A 285 37.72 -14.85 -8.90
CA SER A 285 38.93 -15.37 -9.52
C SER A 285 39.78 -14.23 -10.12
N GLU A 286 41.05 -14.50 -10.39
CA GLU A 286 41.96 -13.51 -10.98
C GLU A 286 41.44 -12.94 -12.30
N ALA A 287 40.88 -13.80 -13.17
CA ALA A 287 40.30 -13.39 -14.44
C ALA A 287 39.02 -12.55 -14.27
N GLU A 288 38.13 -12.93 -13.35
CA GLU A 288 36.92 -12.16 -13.04
C GLU A 288 37.28 -10.81 -12.42
N ARG A 289 38.26 -10.76 -11.51
CA ARG A 289 38.75 -9.53 -10.89
C ARG A 289 39.27 -8.55 -11.92
N LEU A 290 40.17 -9.01 -12.80
CA LEU A 290 40.75 -8.15 -13.84
C LEU A 290 39.65 -7.57 -14.74
N SER A 291 38.72 -8.40 -15.19
CA SER A 291 37.61 -7.97 -16.05
C SER A 291 36.64 -7.03 -15.33
N TYR A 292 36.35 -7.29 -14.05
CA TYR A 292 35.53 -6.42 -13.21
C TYR A 292 36.16 -5.04 -13.07
N ASP A 293 37.45 -4.97 -12.72
CA ASP A 293 38.15 -3.71 -12.50
C ASP A 293 38.20 -2.85 -13.77
N ASP A 294 38.48 -3.46 -14.92
CA ASP A 294 38.49 -2.80 -16.23
C ASP A 294 37.13 -2.16 -16.57
N HIS A 295 36.07 -2.96 -16.52
CA HIS A 295 34.72 -2.50 -16.83
C HIS A 295 34.21 -1.49 -15.81
N ARG A 296 34.55 -1.68 -14.53
CA ARG A 296 34.20 -0.77 -13.45
C ARG A 296 34.90 0.57 -13.58
N ALA A 297 36.17 0.58 -14.00
CA ALA A 297 36.94 1.80 -14.23
C ALA A 297 36.37 2.62 -15.40
N ILE A 298 35.92 1.96 -16.47
CA ILE A 298 35.23 2.63 -17.59
C ILE A 298 33.96 3.32 -17.09
N PHE A 299 33.10 2.58 -16.38
CA PHE A 299 31.85 3.12 -15.85
C PHE A 299 32.07 4.26 -14.85
N SER A 300 33.00 4.08 -13.90
CA SER A 300 33.26 5.05 -12.83
C SER A 300 33.84 6.36 -13.38
N ARG A 301 34.76 6.29 -14.36
CA ARG A 301 35.30 7.49 -15.03
C ARG A 301 34.23 8.27 -15.77
N TRP A 302 33.33 7.58 -16.48
CA TRP A 302 32.23 8.25 -17.16
C TRP A 302 31.21 8.84 -16.18
N LEU A 303 30.89 8.14 -15.10
CA LEU A 303 29.97 8.61 -14.06
C LEU A 303 30.50 9.87 -13.36
N ALA A 304 31.80 9.94 -13.09
CA ALA A 304 32.44 11.10 -12.47
C ALA A 304 32.34 12.38 -13.32
N ARG A 305 32.27 12.25 -14.66
CA ARG A 305 32.10 13.37 -15.59
C ARG A 305 30.65 13.88 -15.69
N GLN A 306 29.69 13.17 -15.11
CA GLN A 306 28.29 13.59 -15.18
C GLN A 306 28.01 14.77 -14.24
N PRO A 307 27.15 15.72 -14.64
CA PRO A 307 26.80 16.86 -13.82
C PRO A 307 26.31 16.45 -12.42
N PRO A 308 26.65 17.19 -11.35
CA PRO A 308 26.19 16.88 -10.00
C PRO A 308 24.66 16.73 -9.89
N ASP A 309 23.90 17.58 -10.59
CA ASP A 309 22.43 17.55 -10.55
C ASP A 309 21.85 16.27 -11.17
N VAL A 310 22.50 15.75 -12.21
CA VAL A 310 22.16 14.47 -12.84
C VAL A 310 22.39 13.33 -11.86
N ARG A 311 23.52 13.34 -11.14
CA ARG A 311 23.83 12.32 -10.12
C ARG A 311 22.87 12.39 -8.92
N LYS A 312 22.44 13.59 -8.53
CA LYS A 312 21.45 13.82 -7.45
C LYS A 312 20.04 13.32 -7.79
N ARG A 313 19.64 13.35 -9.08
CA ARG A 313 18.35 12.81 -9.56
C ARG A 313 18.28 11.28 -9.55
N GLY A 314 19.38 10.60 -9.24
CA GLY A 314 19.43 9.16 -9.04
C GLY A 314 19.74 8.34 -10.30
N PHE A 315 19.79 7.02 -10.14
CA PHE A 315 20.29 6.10 -11.15
C PHE A 315 19.40 6.01 -12.40
N GLY A 316 18.11 6.34 -12.30
CA GLY A 316 17.19 6.37 -13.44
C GLY A 316 17.61 7.39 -14.51
N GLU A 317 18.04 8.58 -14.09
CA GLU A 317 18.53 9.64 -14.99
C GLU A 317 19.90 9.26 -15.60
N ILE A 318 20.76 8.61 -14.82
CA ILE A 318 22.03 8.05 -15.30
C ILE A 318 21.78 7.02 -16.41
N ARG A 319 20.83 6.10 -16.20
CA ARG A 319 20.46 5.09 -17.21
C ARG A 319 19.91 5.72 -18.49
N LYS A 320 19.06 6.75 -18.35
CA LYS A 320 18.55 7.51 -19.50
C LYS A 320 19.70 8.10 -20.32
N ARG A 321 20.68 8.73 -19.65
CA ARG A 321 21.87 9.27 -20.31
C ARG A 321 22.79 8.23 -20.94
N MET A 322 22.97 7.08 -20.29
CA MET A 322 23.70 5.96 -20.89
C MET A 322 23.06 5.52 -22.20
N SER A 323 21.72 5.48 -22.28
CA SER A 323 21.04 5.09 -23.52
C SER A 323 21.07 6.16 -24.63
N SER A 324 21.17 7.44 -24.26
CA SER A 324 20.96 8.56 -25.20
C SER A 324 22.19 8.98 -26.00
N THR A 325 23.41 8.62 -25.59
CA THR A 325 24.65 9.04 -26.27
C THR A 325 25.45 7.84 -26.80
N ALA A 326 26.28 8.06 -27.82
CA ALA A 326 27.15 7.00 -28.36
C ALA A 326 28.16 6.50 -27.32
N GLU A 327 28.82 7.41 -26.60
CA GLU A 327 29.71 7.11 -25.47
C GLU A 327 28.94 6.39 -24.34
N GLY A 328 27.74 6.87 -24.01
CA GLY A 328 26.88 6.27 -22.99
C GLY A 328 26.52 4.82 -23.31
N ARG A 329 26.24 4.49 -24.57
CA ARG A 329 25.92 3.11 -24.98
C ARG A 329 27.13 2.18 -24.85
N GLN A 330 28.34 2.67 -25.11
CA GLN A 330 29.57 1.91 -24.87
C GLN A 330 29.79 1.67 -23.37
N VAL A 331 29.56 2.70 -22.56
CA VAL A 331 29.65 2.60 -21.09
C VAL A 331 28.58 1.65 -20.54
N SER A 332 27.37 1.66 -21.11
CA SER A 332 26.30 0.73 -20.74
C SER A 332 26.73 -0.73 -20.87
N ARG A 333 27.49 -1.08 -21.92
CA ARG A 333 28.03 -2.44 -22.07
C ARG A 333 29.01 -2.80 -20.96
N SER A 334 29.87 -1.87 -20.57
CA SER A 334 30.79 -2.09 -19.45
C SER A 334 30.03 -2.19 -18.13
N TYR A 335 28.97 -1.39 -17.95
CA TYR A 335 28.09 -1.47 -16.80
C TYR A 335 27.42 -2.84 -16.67
N GLU A 336 26.81 -3.33 -17.75
CA GLU A 336 26.20 -4.67 -17.78
C GLU A 336 27.24 -5.79 -17.60
N ALA A 337 28.45 -5.63 -18.18
CA ALA A 337 29.51 -6.64 -18.08
C ALA A 337 30.01 -6.82 -16.64
N TYR A 338 30.37 -5.75 -15.93
CA TYR A 338 30.82 -5.91 -14.54
C TYR A 338 29.69 -6.40 -13.64
N LYS A 339 28.43 -6.00 -13.91
CA LYS A 339 27.25 -6.51 -13.19
C LYS A 339 27.06 -8.02 -13.39
N ALA A 340 27.22 -8.49 -14.63
CA ALA A 340 27.14 -9.91 -14.93
C ALA A 340 28.23 -10.70 -14.20
N ILE A 341 29.48 -10.20 -14.17
CA ILE A 341 30.58 -10.83 -13.40
C ILE A 341 30.19 -10.97 -11.93
N LEU A 342 29.64 -9.91 -11.33
CA LEU A 342 29.19 -9.98 -9.95
C LEU A 342 28.09 -11.01 -9.74
N GLN A 343 27.09 -11.08 -10.62
CA GLN A 343 25.95 -11.99 -10.47
C GLN A 343 26.31 -13.46 -10.73
N THR A 344 27.19 -13.73 -11.70
CA THR A 344 27.53 -15.09 -12.16
C THR A 344 28.96 -15.49 -11.79
N ALA A 345 29.54 -14.89 -10.74
CA ALA A 345 30.86 -15.26 -10.27
C ALA A 345 30.88 -16.76 -9.89
N GLU A 346 31.86 -17.52 -10.36
CA GLU A 346 31.85 -18.98 -10.21
C GLU A 346 31.79 -19.41 -8.73
N ALA A 347 32.48 -18.66 -7.87
CA ALA A 347 32.51 -18.88 -6.43
C ALA A 347 31.15 -18.65 -5.74
N LYS A 348 30.19 -17.93 -6.36
CA LYS A 348 28.81 -17.84 -5.83
C LYS A 348 28.09 -19.17 -5.98
N TYR A 349 28.27 -19.88 -7.09
CA TYR A 349 27.65 -21.21 -7.26
C TYR A 349 28.25 -22.21 -6.28
N ALA A 350 29.57 -22.20 -6.08
CA ALA A 350 30.21 -23.02 -5.05
C ALA A 350 29.64 -22.73 -3.66
N ALA A 351 29.54 -21.44 -3.29
CA ALA A 351 28.96 -21.03 -2.00
C ALA A 351 27.51 -21.49 -1.82
N ILE A 352 26.66 -21.41 -2.86
CA ILE A 352 25.29 -21.94 -2.79
C ILE A 352 25.32 -23.45 -2.52
N ALA A 353 26.17 -24.20 -3.23
CA ALA A 353 26.27 -25.65 -3.05
C ALA A 353 26.74 -26.00 -1.62
N ASP A 354 27.75 -25.31 -1.11
CA ASP A 354 28.29 -25.51 0.24
C ASP A 354 27.24 -25.22 1.32
N ILE A 355 26.53 -24.08 1.21
CA ILE A 355 25.45 -23.73 2.16
C ILE A 355 24.32 -24.77 2.12
N LEU A 356 23.92 -25.21 0.91
CA LEU A 356 22.88 -26.22 0.80
C LEU A 356 23.32 -27.58 1.35
N ALA A 357 24.60 -27.93 1.26
CA ALA A 357 25.15 -29.15 1.83
C ALA A 357 25.24 -29.08 3.37
N ASP A 358 25.64 -27.95 3.93
CA ASP A 358 25.68 -27.71 5.38
C ASP A 358 24.29 -27.76 6.03
N HIS A 359 23.26 -27.46 5.24
CA HIS A 359 21.85 -27.51 5.62
C HIS A 359 21.10 -28.70 4.98
N ASP A 360 21.77 -29.84 4.83
CA ASP A 360 21.13 -31.04 4.30
C ASP A 360 19.85 -31.41 5.07
N GLY A 361 18.81 -31.77 4.32
CA GLY A 361 17.47 -32.05 4.86
C GLY A 361 16.63 -30.83 5.24
N GLU A 362 17.21 -29.63 5.34
CA GLU A 362 16.45 -28.40 5.58
C GLU A 362 15.78 -27.88 4.31
N LYS A 363 14.75 -27.04 4.46
CA LYS A 363 14.09 -26.38 3.33
C LYS A 363 14.74 -25.03 3.09
N ALA A 364 15.14 -24.79 1.86
CA ALA A 364 15.85 -23.57 1.46
C ALA A 364 15.15 -22.83 0.29
N ILE A 365 15.33 -21.52 0.26
CA ILE A 365 14.98 -20.68 -0.88
C ILE A 365 16.21 -19.95 -1.39
N VAL A 366 16.47 -20.05 -2.70
CA VAL A 366 17.54 -19.31 -3.37
C VAL A 366 16.93 -18.14 -4.12
N PHE A 367 17.46 -16.94 -3.93
CA PHE A 367 16.98 -15.73 -4.55
C PHE A 367 18.06 -14.94 -5.23
N THR A 368 17.70 -14.38 -6.37
CA THR A 368 18.47 -13.38 -7.10
C THR A 368 17.49 -12.41 -7.75
N ASP A 369 17.93 -11.26 -8.25
CA ASP A 369 17.11 -10.35 -9.03
C ASP A 369 17.27 -10.54 -10.55
N ASP A 370 18.09 -11.51 -10.95
CA ASP A 370 18.38 -11.81 -12.35
C ASP A 370 17.83 -13.17 -12.77
N ASN A 371 16.94 -13.15 -13.77
CA ASN A 371 16.36 -14.37 -14.33
C ASN A 371 17.44 -15.27 -14.95
N ARG A 372 18.51 -14.71 -15.53
CA ARG A 372 19.56 -15.52 -16.14
C ARG A 372 20.32 -16.31 -15.08
N THR A 373 20.69 -15.67 -13.98
CA THR A 373 21.39 -16.28 -12.84
C THR A 373 20.54 -17.38 -12.23
N ILE A 374 19.24 -17.17 -11.95
CA ILE A 374 18.42 -18.21 -11.33
C ILE A 374 18.23 -19.44 -12.25
N LEU A 375 18.12 -19.21 -13.56
CA LEU A 375 18.01 -20.29 -14.54
C LEU A 375 19.33 -21.06 -14.67
N ASP A 376 20.48 -20.39 -14.52
CA ASP A 376 21.78 -21.05 -14.49
C ASP A 376 21.94 -21.91 -13.23
N ILE A 377 21.57 -21.36 -12.06
CA ILE A 377 21.50 -22.12 -10.79
C ILE A 377 20.61 -23.36 -10.96
N SER A 378 19.43 -23.21 -11.56
CA SER A 378 18.51 -24.32 -11.85
C SER A 378 19.16 -25.43 -12.66
N ARG A 379 19.87 -25.07 -13.74
CA ARG A 379 20.51 -26.05 -14.63
C ARG A 379 21.69 -26.76 -13.98
N ARG A 380 22.50 -26.03 -13.21
CA ARG A 380 23.71 -26.59 -12.57
C ARG A 380 23.40 -27.45 -11.36
N MET A 381 22.40 -27.06 -10.57
CA MET A 381 22.09 -27.69 -9.27
C MET A 381 20.77 -28.47 -9.29
N LEU A 382 20.07 -28.52 -10.43
CA LEU A 382 18.76 -29.17 -10.59
C LEU A 382 17.69 -28.64 -9.62
N ILE A 383 17.81 -27.36 -9.26
CA ILE A 383 16.86 -26.67 -8.39
C ILE A 383 15.65 -26.20 -9.22
N PRO A 384 14.41 -26.56 -8.86
CA PRO A 384 13.22 -26.01 -9.51
C PRO A 384 13.10 -24.50 -9.27
N VAL A 385 12.69 -23.74 -10.29
CA VAL A 385 12.67 -22.28 -10.21
C VAL A 385 11.33 -21.67 -10.55
N ILE A 386 10.97 -20.62 -9.82
CA ILE A 386 9.79 -19.81 -10.08
C ILE A 386 10.25 -18.43 -10.56
N THR A 387 9.91 -18.10 -11.80
CA THR A 387 10.17 -16.79 -12.42
C THR A 387 8.84 -16.10 -12.75
N HIS A 388 8.93 -14.88 -13.28
CA HIS A 388 7.77 -14.14 -13.79
C HIS A 388 7.10 -14.81 -15.01
N HIS A 389 7.80 -15.70 -15.72
CA HIS A 389 7.26 -16.50 -16.82
C HIS A 389 6.63 -17.82 -16.37
N THR A 390 6.84 -18.25 -15.12
CA THR A 390 6.29 -19.50 -14.60
C THR A 390 4.76 -19.37 -14.45
N PRO A 391 3.96 -20.22 -15.14
CA PRO A 391 2.50 -20.23 -15.04
C PRO A 391 1.99 -20.41 -13.61
N LYS A 392 0.78 -19.91 -13.33
CA LYS A 392 0.18 -19.99 -11.99
C LYS A 392 0.05 -21.43 -11.47
N ALA A 393 -0.38 -22.36 -12.33
CA ALA A 393 -0.53 -23.78 -11.95
C ALA A 393 0.82 -24.40 -11.53
N GLU A 394 1.86 -24.19 -12.32
CA GLU A 394 3.22 -24.68 -12.05
C GLU A 394 3.80 -24.06 -10.77
N ARG A 395 3.54 -22.76 -10.53
CA ARG A 395 3.94 -22.08 -9.29
C ARG A 395 3.31 -22.73 -8.06
N VAL A 396 1.99 -22.93 -8.09
CA VAL A 396 1.25 -23.56 -6.97
C VAL A 396 1.77 -24.97 -6.71
N GLU A 397 1.98 -25.75 -7.77
CA GLU A 397 2.52 -27.10 -7.66
C GLU A 397 3.94 -27.14 -7.07
N THR A 398 4.84 -26.27 -7.55
CA THR A 398 6.22 -26.20 -7.07
C THR A 398 6.28 -25.89 -5.59
N LEU A 399 5.44 -24.96 -5.13
CA LEU A 399 5.36 -24.58 -3.71
C LEU A 399 4.70 -25.67 -2.86
N ALA A 400 3.70 -26.37 -3.37
CA ALA A 400 3.11 -27.53 -2.70
C ALA A 400 4.14 -28.66 -2.53
N ARG A 401 4.98 -28.90 -3.54
CA ARG A 401 6.09 -29.88 -3.46
C ARG A 401 7.18 -29.47 -2.47
N LEU A 402 7.47 -28.17 -2.34
CA LEU A 402 8.34 -27.64 -1.28
C LEU A 402 7.71 -27.80 0.11
N ALA A 403 6.41 -27.51 0.24
CA ALA A 403 5.65 -27.69 1.48
C ALA A 403 5.69 -29.16 1.95
N ALA A 404 5.47 -30.10 1.04
CA ALA A 404 5.52 -31.54 1.31
C ALA A 404 6.94 -32.07 1.58
N GLY A 405 7.99 -31.30 1.28
CA GLY A 405 9.38 -31.72 1.40
C GLY A 405 9.88 -32.60 0.25
N THR A 406 9.07 -32.79 -0.80
CA THR A 406 9.49 -33.43 -2.07
C THR A 406 10.58 -32.60 -2.74
N TYR A 407 10.42 -31.28 -2.73
CA TYR A 407 11.51 -30.35 -3.01
C TYR A 407 12.04 -29.82 -1.70
N ARG A 408 13.37 -29.82 -1.57
CA ARG A 408 14.07 -29.18 -0.43
C ARG A 408 14.46 -27.76 -0.76
N VAL A 409 14.72 -27.46 -2.03
CA VAL A 409 15.20 -26.16 -2.47
C VAL A 409 14.35 -25.67 -3.63
N VAL A 410 13.97 -24.39 -3.61
CA VAL A 410 13.35 -23.70 -4.73
C VAL A 410 14.10 -22.39 -4.99
N GLY A 411 14.36 -22.09 -6.27
CA GLY A 411 14.96 -20.83 -6.67
C GLY A 411 13.92 -19.82 -7.17
N THR A 412 14.16 -18.51 -7.00
CA THR A 412 13.29 -17.47 -7.55
C THR A 412 14.03 -16.17 -7.88
N SER A 413 13.70 -15.54 -9.02
CA SER A 413 14.33 -14.30 -9.51
C SER A 413 13.54 -13.02 -9.19
N HIS A 414 12.29 -13.19 -8.77
CA HIS A 414 11.41 -12.13 -8.34
C HIS A 414 10.60 -12.72 -7.20
N VAL A 415 10.47 -11.98 -6.11
CA VAL A 415 9.69 -12.46 -4.96
C VAL A 415 8.36 -12.98 -5.49
N LEU A 416 7.93 -14.14 -5.02
CA LEU A 416 6.58 -14.63 -5.23
C LEU A 416 5.63 -13.48 -4.90
N ASN A 417 5.14 -12.82 -5.94
CA ASN A 417 4.38 -11.59 -5.77
C ASN A 417 3.14 -11.93 -4.94
N GLU A 418 2.75 -10.95 -4.12
CA GLU A 418 1.64 -10.99 -3.17
C GLU A 418 0.47 -11.86 -3.67
N GLY A 419 0.11 -12.86 -2.86
CA GLY A 419 -1.03 -13.77 -3.10
C GLY A 419 -0.71 -15.26 -3.18
N VAL A 420 0.49 -15.70 -2.81
CA VAL A 420 0.79 -17.13 -2.63
C VAL A 420 1.47 -17.34 -1.29
N ASP A 421 0.89 -18.19 -0.45
CA ASP A 421 1.47 -18.57 0.84
C ASP A 421 2.74 -19.40 0.59
N MET A 422 3.87 -18.90 1.06
CA MET A 422 5.13 -19.64 1.02
C MET A 422 5.11 -20.71 2.12
N PRO A 423 5.55 -21.95 1.83
CA PRO A 423 5.77 -22.94 2.86
C PRO A 423 6.85 -22.54 3.85
N ASP A 424 6.90 -23.23 4.98
CA ASP A 424 7.91 -23.02 6.01
C ASP A 424 9.31 -23.36 5.45
N VAL A 425 10.20 -22.36 5.43
CA VAL A 425 11.60 -22.46 4.96
C VAL A 425 12.51 -22.04 6.12
N SER A 426 13.59 -22.76 6.38
CA SER A 426 14.55 -22.39 7.43
C SER A 426 15.76 -21.63 6.88
N ILE A 427 16.11 -21.84 5.60
CA ILE A 427 17.30 -21.25 4.97
C ILE A 427 16.94 -20.33 3.81
N GLY A 428 17.43 -19.10 3.84
CA GLY A 428 17.37 -18.17 2.71
C GLY A 428 18.75 -17.92 2.14
N ILE A 429 18.93 -18.00 0.83
CA ILE A 429 20.20 -17.67 0.16
C ILE A 429 19.95 -16.53 -0.82
N ILE A 430 20.61 -15.41 -0.58
CA ILE A 430 20.58 -14.21 -1.42
C ILE A 430 21.83 -14.17 -2.27
N VAL A 431 21.68 -14.40 -3.57
CA VAL A 431 22.72 -14.20 -4.56
C VAL A 431 22.70 -12.72 -4.93
N SER A 432 23.48 -11.92 -4.20
CA SER A 432 23.42 -10.46 -4.29
C SER A 432 23.86 -9.95 -5.66
N GLY A 433 23.40 -8.74 -6.00
CA GLY A 433 23.73 -8.02 -7.24
C GLY A 433 23.15 -6.60 -7.31
N SER A 434 22.11 -6.25 -6.55
CA SER A 434 21.52 -4.90 -6.58
C SER A 434 20.71 -4.47 -5.35
N ALA A 435 20.14 -3.26 -5.43
CA ALA A 435 19.31 -2.60 -4.41
C ALA A 435 17.94 -3.28 -4.15
N SER A 436 17.47 -4.15 -5.06
CA SER A 436 16.24 -4.94 -4.94
C SER A 436 16.27 -5.94 -3.77
N THR A 437 17.48 -6.30 -3.31
CA THR A 437 17.72 -7.20 -2.18
C THR A 437 17.06 -6.73 -0.88
N ARG A 438 16.89 -5.42 -0.66
CA ARG A 438 16.23 -4.87 0.53
C ARG A 438 14.74 -5.26 0.60
N GLU A 439 14.05 -5.28 -0.54
CA GLU A 439 12.67 -5.77 -0.62
C GLU A 439 12.62 -7.28 -0.32
N PHE A 440 13.61 -8.03 -0.80
CA PHE A 440 13.71 -9.46 -0.53
C PHE A 440 13.97 -9.76 0.94
N THR A 441 14.98 -9.15 1.59
CA THR A 441 15.27 -9.35 3.02
C THR A 441 14.05 -9.04 3.91
N GLN A 442 13.28 -7.99 3.59
CA GLN A 442 12.05 -7.64 4.31
C GLN A 442 10.89 -8.62 4.07
N ARG A 443 10.83 -9.25 2.90
CA ARG A 443 9.82 -10.27 2.59
C ARG A 443 10.22 -11.62 3.18
N VAL A 444 11.50 -11.99 3.13
CA VAL A 444 12.07 -13.27 3.58
C VAL A 444 12.05 -13.43 5.07
N GLY A 445 12.21 -12.36 5.85
CA GLY A 445 11.99 -12.42 7.29
C GLY A 445 10.58 -12.87 7.71
N ARG A 446 9.62 -12.90 6.78
CA ARG A 446 8.26 -13.45 6.98
C ARG A 446 8.09 -14.86 6.45
N LEU A 447 8.96 -15.26 5.53
CA LEU A 447 8.97 -16.58 4.89
C LEU A 447 9.77 -17.58 5.71
N LEU A 448 10.85 -17.09 6.32
CA LEU A 448 11.71 -17.86 7.18
C LEU A 448 11.00 -18.19 8.49
N ARG A 449 11.02 -19.45 8.87
CA ARG A 449 10.45 -19.96 10.12
C ARG A 449 11.45 -20.87 10.82
N ARG A 450 11.36 -20.95 12.14
CA ARG A 450 12.22 -21.82 12.95
C ARG A 450 11.92 -23.27 12.62
N ALA A 451 12.93 -24.03 12.19
CA ALA A 451 12.88 -25.48 12.24
C ALA A 451 13.14 -25.93 13.67
N GLU A 452 12.58 -27.07 14.09
CA GLU A 452 12.69 -27.68 15.42
C GLU A 452 14.00 -27.35 16.17
N ASN A 453 13.96 -26.34 17.05
CA ASN A 453 15.06 -25.82 17.88
C ASN A 453 16.23 -25.08 17.19
N LYS A 454 16.16 -24.78 15.88
CA LYS A 454 17.16 -23.94 15.17
C LYS A 454 16.56 -22.63 14.67
N ARG A 455 17.33 -21.54 14.80
CA ARG A 455 16.97 -20.23 14.20
C ARG A 455 17.05 -20.33 12.69
N ALA A 456 16.17 -19.62 11.99
CA ALA A 456 16.27 -19.51 10.54
C ALA A 456 17.51 -18.68 10.17
N VAL A 457 18.17 -19.01 9.06
CA VAL A 457 19.41 -18.35 8.63
C VAL A 457 19.22 -17.80 7.23
N CYS A 458 19.59 -16.54 7.03
CA CYS A 458 19.62 -15.90 5.73
C CYS A 458 21.07 -15.62 5.36
N TYR A 459 21.57 -16.29 4.33
CA TYR A 459 22.88 -16.06 3.76
C TYR A 459 22.82 -14.98 2.70
N GLU A 460 23.71 -14.00 2.76
CA GLU A 460 23.94 -13.03 1.70
C GLU A 460 25.29 -13.28 1.05
N LEU A 461 25.31 -13.71 -0.21
CA LEU A 461 26.52 -13.94 -0.98
C LEU A 461 27.04 -12.63 -1.54
N VAL A 462 28.20 -12.17 -1.08
CA VAL A 462 28.76 -10.85 -1.43
C VAL A 462 30.13 -11.02 -2.05
N ALA A 463 30.32 -10.54 -3.29
CA ALA A 463 31.63 -10.52 -3.93
C ALA A 463 32.56 -9.52 -3.20
N MET A 464 33.67 -10.01 -2.67
CA MET A 464 34.64 -9.23 -1.87
C MET A 464 35.32 -8.14 -2.70
N ASP A 465 35.72 -7.03 -2.09
CA ASP A 465 36.41 -5.90 -2.76
C ASP A 465 35.63 -5.38 -3.98
N THR A 466 34.31 -5.41 -3.92
CA THR A 466 33.43 -4.93 -4.99
C THR A 466 32.39 -3.96 -4.47
N VAL A 467 31.59 -3.42 -5.39
CA VAL A 467 30.44 -2.60 -4.98
C VAL A 467 29.36 -3.34 -4.22
N GLU A 468 29.35 -4.67 -4.24
CA GLU A 468 28.42 -5.45 -3.42
C GLU A 468 28.73 -5.30 -1.93
N GLU A 469 30.00 -5.23 -1.55
CA GLU A 469 30.45 -5.07 -0.17
C GLU A 469 29.98 -3.73 0.41
N SER A 470 30.33 -2.61 -0.23
CA SER A 470 29.83 -1.29 0.17
C SER A 470 28.29 -1.19 0.16
N THR A 471 27.63 -1.94 -0.72
CA THR A 471 26.16 -2.01 -0.75
C THR A 471 25.62 -2.83 0.42
N SER A 472 26.26 -3.94 0.81
CA SER A 472 25.94 -4.74 2.00
C SER A 472 26.19 -3.96 3.29
N GLU A 473 27.34 -3.29 3.42
CA GLU A 473 27.69 -2.47 4.58
C GLU A 473 26.71 -1.31 4.79
N ARG A 474 26.41 -0.53 3.74
CA ARG A 474 25.42 0.56 3.84
C ARG A 474 24.05 0.05 4.29
N ARG A 475 23.65 -1.14 3.84
CA ARG A 475 22.39 -1.78 4.27
C ARG A 475 22.42 -2.16 5.74
N ARG A 476 23.55 -2.68 6.26
CA ARG A 476 23.69 -2.99 7.69
C ARG A 476 23.75 -1.73 8.55
N GLY A 477 24.47 -0.70 8.10
CA GLY A 477 24.63 0.57 8.81
C GLY A 477 23.35 1.38 8.94
N GLU A 478 22.44 1.33 7.97
CA GLU A 478 21.09 1.93 8.09
C GLU A 478 20.15 1.11 9.00
N GLY A 479 20.44 -0.19 9.21
CA GLY A 479 19.68 -1.07 10.10
C GLY A 479 20.22 -1.19 11.53
N GLN A 480 21.37 -0.57 11.83
CA GLN A 480 22.05 -0.67 13.13
C GLN A 480 22.46 0.69 13.75
N ARG A 481 22.04 1.83 13.20
CA ARG A 481 22.23 3.11 13.91
C ARG A 481 21.30 3.14 15.13
N PRO A 482 21.83 3.19 16.36
CA PRO A 482 21.04 3.69 17.47
C PRO A 482 20.80 5.18 17.16
N GLU A 483 19.55 5.59 16.97
CA GLU A 483 19.23 7.01 17.01
C GLU A 483 19.42 7.49 18.45
N GLY A 484 20.63 7.95 18.72
CA GLY A 484 21.07 8.41 20.04
C GLY A 484 22.57 8.69 20.00
N GLY A 485 22.96 9.80 19.37
CA GLY A 485 24.38 10.12 19.17
C GLY A 485 24.67 11.54 18.68
N ARG A 486 24.14 12.52 19.43
CA ARG A 486 24.29 13.99 19.33
C ARG A 486 23.38 14.74 18.37
#